data_AF-A0A5R9GN97-F1
#
_entry.id   AF-A0A5R9GN97-F1
#
_cell.length_a   1.000
_cell.length_b   1.000
_cell.length_c   1.000
_cell.angle_alpha   90.00
_cell.angle_beta   90.00
_cell.angle_gamma   90.00
#
_symmetry.space_group_name_H-M   'P 1'
#
loop_
_entity.id
_entity.type
_entity.pdbx_description
1 polymer ?
#
loop_
_entity_poly.entity_id
_entity_poly.type
_entity_poly.pdbx_seq_one_letter_code
_entity_poly.pdbx_strand_id
1 'polypeptide(L)'
;MLKKSVPLWMLAGISIALLMPAPVMATSDQAGRHQIIDGVSIYFGILPIQMARNEADELNLPTRVYKENQRYYVLFAMFDAKTGKRIVNANVKARVEALGGLDFSEKALKPIHIDKLVSYGNYFHLADPDMYHIKFSVSLPDQQQPINGTFDYHRPPSSIAMY
;
A
#
# COMPACT_ATOMS: atom_id res chain seq x y z
N MET A 1 -26.92 -52.24 10.68
CA MET A 1 -27.36 -51.72 12.00
C MET A 1 -26.17 -51.87 12.94
N LEU A 2 -25.48 -50.84 13.40
CA LEU A 2 -25.92 -49.84 14.38
C LEU A 2 -25.06 -48.58 14.24
N LYS A 3 -25.71 -47.44 14.00
CA LYS A 3 -25.12 -46.09 13.93
C LYS A 3 -24.70 -45.69 15.35
N LYS A 4 -23.40 -45.68 15.67
CA LYS A 4 -22.92 -45.16 16.96
C LYS A 4 -22.89 -43.64 16.88
N SER A 5 -24.01 -43.03 17.24
CA SER A 5 -24.17 -41.59 17.48
C SER A 5 -23.33 -41.17 18.68
N VAL A 6 -22.39 -40.26 18.46
CA VAL A 6 -21.67 -39.55 19.54
C VAL A 6 -22.65 -38.56 20.19
N PRO A 7 -22.79 -38.53 21.52
CA PRO A 7 -23.79 -37.71 22.20
C PRO A 7 -23.45 -36.21 22.15
N LEU A 8 -24.46 -35.41 21.81
CA LEU A 8 -24.45 -33.96 21.55
C LEU A 8 -24.27 -33.08 22.81
N TRP A 9 -23.78 -33.61 23.94
CA TRP A 9 -23.74 -32.89 25.23
C TRP A 9 -22.34 -32.84 25.86
N MET A 10 -21.28 -32.79 25.04
CA MET A 10 -19.89 -32.75 25.50
C MET A 10 -19.06 -31.53 25.05
N LEU A 11 -19.70 -30.41 24.69
CA LEU A 11 -18.99 -29.14 24.44
C LEU A 11 -19.71 -27.95 25.07
N ALA A 12 -19.91 -28.02 26.39
CA ALA A 12 -20.06 -26.83 27.23
C ALA A 12 -18.72 -26.58 27.92
N GLY A 13 -18.05 -25.49 27.55
CA GLY A 13 -16.88 -24.98 28.26
C GLY A 13 -15.74 -24.55 27.34
N ILE A 14 -15.80 -23.32 26.84
CA ILE A 14 -14.73 -22.31 26.90
C ILE A 14 -15.43 -20.97 26.76
N SER A 15 -15.71 -20.35 27.91
CA SER A 15 -15.95 -18.93 28.01
C SER A 15 -14.63 -18.21 27.75
N ILE A 16 -14.69 -17.20 26.87
CA ILE A 16 -13.82 -16.02 26.72
C ILE A 16 -12.44 -16.13 27.39
N ALA A 17 -11.41 -16.43 26.62
CA ALA A 17 -10.03 -16.12 26.97
C ALA A 17 -9.29 -15.65 25.72
N LEU A 18 -8.70 -14.45 25.83
CA LEU A 18 -7.88 -13.72 24.86
C LEU A 18 -8.61 -12.95 23.75
N LEU A 19 -9.38 -11.94 24.17
CA LEU A 19 -9.10 -10.57 23.70
C LEU A 19 -7.72 -10.14 24.26
N MET A 20 -6.66 -10.64 23.66
CA MET A 20 -5.36 -10.00 23.73
C MET A 20 -4.98 -9.65 22.30
N PRO A 21 -4.68 -8.39 21.98
CA PRO A 21 -3.86 -8.14 20.81
C PRO A 21 -2.56 -8.88 21.08
N ALA A 22 -2.36 -10.01 20.40
CA ALA A 22 -1.03 -10.54 20.27
C ALA A 22 -0.19 -9.39 19.68
N PRO A 23 0.99 -9.07 20.24
CA PRO A 23 1.92 -8.24 19.52
C PRO A 23 2.24 -9.04 18.26
N VAL A 24 1.57 -8.72 17.16
CA VAL A 24 2.13 -8.98 15.85
C VAL A 24 3.44 -8.22 15.92
N MET A 25 4.54 -8.95 16.02
CA MET A 25 5.86 -8.36 15.86
C MET A 25 5.84 -7.77 14.46
N ALA A 26 5.54 -6.48 14.39
CA ALA A 26 5.67 -5.70 13.19
C ALA A 26 7.14 -5.84 12.80
N THR A 27 7.41 -6.63 11.78
CA THR A 27 8.68 -6.57 11.06
C THR A 27 8.94 -5.10 10.78
N SER A 28 10.15 -4.62 11.01
CA SER A 28 10.54 -3.19 10.93
C SER A 28 10.17 -2.48 9.62
N ASP A 29 9.73 -3.22 8.60
CA ASP A 29 9.16 -2.69 7.36
C ASP A 29 7.74 -2.10 7.50
N GLN A 30 6.95 -2.43 8.55
CA GLN A 30 5.62 -1.79 8.76
C GLN A 30 5.73 -0.37 9.32
N ALA A 31 6.77 -0.06 10.09
CA ALA A 31 6.94 1.26 10.73
C ALA A 31 7.19 2.39 9.72
N GLY A 32 7.58 2.07 8.48
CA GLY A 32 7.86 3.03 7.41
C GLY A 32 6.78 3.12 6.33
N ARG A 33 5.60 2.52 6.50
CA ARG A 33 4.53 2.52 5.47
C ARG A 33 3.30 3.30 5.86
N HIS A 34 3.34 3.99 6.99
CA HIS A 34 2.23 4.76 7.52
C HIS A 34 2.74 6.04 8.18
N GLN A 35 2.11 7.16 7.85
CA GLN A 35 2.35 8.46 8.50
C GLN A 35 1.01 9.13 8.79
N ILE A 36 0.95 9.89 9.89
CA ILE A 36 -0.15 10.81 10.14
C ILE A 36 0.42 12.23 10.05
N ILE A 37 -0.06 13.01 9.07
CA ILE A 37 0.38 14.38 8.82
C ILE A 37 -0.85 15.25 8.67
N ASP A 38 -0.91 16.37 9.39
CA ASP A 38 -2.01 17.35 9.32
C ASP A 38 -3.42 16.74 9.42
N GLY A 39 -3.56 15.73 10.28
CA GLY A 39 -4.84 15.04 10.51
C GLY A 39 -5.22 14.02 9.45
N VAL A 40 -4.33 13.68 8.52
CA VAL A 40 -4.53 12.63 7.51
C VAL A 40 -3.63 11.44 7.80
N SER A 41 -4.24 10.27 7.91
CA SER A 41 -3.57 8.97 7.98
C SER A 41 -3.27 8.49 6.57
N ILE A 42 -1.99 8.40 6.23
CA ILE A 42 -1.47 8.11 4.89
C ILE A 42 -0.72 6.78 4.93
N TYR A 43 -1.24 5.78 4.21
CA TYR A 43 -0.61 4.49 4.01
C TYR A 43 0.06 4.44 2.64
N PHE A 44 1.30 4.01 2.61
CA PHE A 44 2.13 3.89 1.41
C PHE A 44 2.33 2.42 1.06
N GLY A 45 2.02 2.07 -0.20
CA GLY A 45 2.30 0.78 -0.79
C GLY A 45 3.19 0.91 -2.03
N ILE A 46 4.07 -0.06 -2.23
CA ILE A 46 4.87 -0.18 -3.44
C ILE A 46 5.09 -1.66 -3.77
N LEU A 47 4.90 -2.03 -5.03
CA LEU A 47 5.09 -3.39 -5.51
C LEU A 47 5.61 -3.42 -6.95
N PRO A 48 6.34 -4.46 -7.37
CA PRO A 48 6.63 -4.69 -8.79
C PRO A 48 5.34 -4.75 -9.60
N ILE A 49 5.29 -4.07 -10.74
CA ILE A 49 4.07 -3.97 -11.54
C ILE A 49 3.56 -5.33 -12.03
N GLN A 50 4.44 -6.34 -12.13
CA GLN A 50 4.10 -7.72 -12.48
C GLN A 50 3.08 -8.31 -11.51
N MET A 51 3.16 -7.94 -10.23
CA MET A 51 2.27 -8.44 -9.18
C MET A 51 0.88 -7.80 -9.29
N ALA A 52 0.76 -6.62 -9.90
CA ALA A 52 -0.50 -5.92 -10.12
C ALA A 52 -1.23 -6.35 -11.41
N ARG A 53 -0.87 -7.52 -11.96
CA ARG A 53 -1.40 -8.00 -13.24
C ARG A 53 -2.86 -8.44 -13.14
N ASN A 54 -3.29 -8.91 -11.97
CA ASN A 54 -4.67 -9.35 -11.76
C ASN A 54 -5.63 -8.16 -11.67
N GLU A 55 -5.11 -7.00 -11.31
CA GLU A 55 -5.79 -5.71 -11.17
C GLU A 55 -5.65 -4.85 -12.44
N ALA A 56 -5.20 -5.44 -13.56
CA ALA A 56 -4.81 -4.69 -14.74
C ALA A 56 -5.93 -3.86 -15.36
N ASP A 57 -7.16 -4.38 -15.32
CA ASP A 57 -8.35 -3.69 -15.82
C ASP A 57 -8.64 -2.42 -15.01
N GLU A 58 -8.41 -2.45 -13.70
CA GLU A 58 -8.62 -1.30 -12.81
C GLU A 58 -7.53 -0.25 -13.01
N LEU A 59 -6.28 -0.69 -13.24
CA LEU A 59 -5.14 0.20 -13.47
C LEU A 59 -5.13 0.83 -14.87
N ASN A 60 -5.85 0.25 -15.83
CA ASN A 60 -5.92 0.71 -17.23
C ASN A 60 -4.54 0.97 -17.86
N LEU A 61 -3.58 0.06 -17.62
CA LEU A 61 -2.24 0.18 -18.16
C LEU A 61 -2.06 -0.71 -19.40
N PRO A 62 -1.29 -0.28 -20.41
CA PRO A 62 -0.93 -1.15 -21.54
C PRO A 62 -0.25 -2.44 -21.07
N THR A 63 -0.57 -3.58 -21.69
CA THR A 63 -0.01 -4.90 -21.32
C THR A 63 1.53 -4.93 -21.29
N ARG A 64 2.19 -4.12 -22.13
CA ARG A 64 3.66 -4.00 -22.17
C ARG A 64 4.24 -3.53 -20.83
N VAL A 65 3.51 -2.69 -20.09
CA VAL A 65 3.95 -2.15 -18.79
C VAL A 65 4.22 -3.28 -17.80
N TYR A 66 3.38 -4.31 -17.79
CA TYR A 66 3.47 -5.45 -16.87
C TYR A 66 4.66 -6.39 -17.16
N LYS A 67 5.36 -6.24 -18.30
CA LYS A 67 6.49 -7.11 -18.68
C LYS A 67 7.85 -6.55 -18.25
N GLU A 68 7.90 -5.37 -17.62
CA GLU A 68 9.16 -4.68 -17.33
C GLU A 68 9.57 -4.77 -15.85
N ASN A 69 10.65 -5.50 -15.55
CA ASN A 69 11.11 -5.86 -14.19
C ASN A 69 11.55 -4.68 -13.29
N GLN A 70 11.60 -3.48 -13.84
CA GLN A 70 12.01 -2.24 -13.15
C GLN A 70 10.85 -1.28 -12.93
N ARG A 71 9.62 -1.69 -13.25
CA ARG A 71 8.44 -0.86 -13.01
C ARG A 71 7.78 -1.25 -11.70
N TYR A 72 7.58 -0.25 -10.85
CA TYR A 72 6.92 -0.42 -9.56
C TYR A 72 5.67 0.43 -9.54
N TYR A 73 4.59 -0.15 -9.03
CA TYR A 73 3.38 0.58 -8.76
C TYR A 73 3.48 1.20 -7.37
N VAL A 74 3.46 2.53 -7.31
CA VAL A 74 3.39 3.31 -6.07
C VAL A 74 1.94 3.66 -5.84
N LEU A 75 1.44 3.41 -4.63
CA LEU A 75 0.07 3.72 -4.25
C LEU A 75 -0.03 4.31 -2.85
N PHE A 76 -1.03 5.17 -2.66
CA PHE A 76 -1.37 5.79 -1.39
C PHE A 76 -2.83 5.55 -1.04
N ALA A 77 -3.07 5.19 0.22
CA ALA A 77 -4.39 5.13 0.81
C ALA A 77 -4.49 6.17 1.93
N MET A 78 -5.51 7.02 1.89
CA MET A 78 -5.63 8.16 2.79
C MET A 78 -6.95 8.13 3.54
N PHE A 79 -6.89 8.45 4.82
CA PHE A 79 -8.04 8.48 5.72
C PHE A 79 -7.95 9.72 6.61
N ASP A 80 -9.10 10.32 6.91
CA ASP A 80 -9.18 11.30 7.98
C ASP A 80 -8.80 10.61 9.31
N ALA A 81 -7.78 11.12 10.00
CA ALA A 81 -7.20 10.45 11.16
C ALA A 81 -8.11 10.46 12.39
N LYS A 82 -9.12 11.34 12.44
CA LYS A 82 -10.06 11.43 13.57
C LYS A 82 -11.23 10.46 13.40
N THR A 83 -11.77 10.39 12.19
CA THR A 83 -13.00 9.66 11.86
C THR A 83 -12.74 8.30 11.23
N GLY A 84 -11.54 8.07 10.70
CA GLY A 84 -11.20 6.89 9.91
C GLY A 84 -11.85 6.88 8.53
N LYS A 85 -12.52 7.96 8.11
CA LYS A 85 -13.20 8.04 6.81
C LYS A 85 -12.18 8.09 5.68
N ARG A 86 -12.38 7.28 4.63
CA ARG A 86 -11.55 7.30 3.42
C ARG A 86 -11.63 8.66 2.73
N ILE A 87 -10.48 9.20 2.33
CA ILE A 87 -10.37 10.43 1.53
C ILE A 87 -10.32 10.04 0.05
N VAL A 88 -11.35 10.45 -0.70
CA VAL A 88 -11.59 10.01 -2.09
C VAL A 88 -11.50 11.13 -3.13
N ASN A 89 -11.29 12.36 -2.69
CA ASN A 89 -11.30 13.58 -3.51
C ASN A 89 -10.00 14.40 -3.34
N ALA A 90 -8.84 13.74 -3.38
CA ALA A 90 -7.54 14.38 -3.26
C ALA A 90 -6.82 14.49 -4.62
N ASN A 91 -6.03 15.55 -4.79
CA ASN A 91 -5.01 15.58 -5.83
C ASN A 91 -3.68 15.12 -5.21
N VAL A 92 -3.08 14.08 -5.77
CA VAL A 92 -1.85 13.50 -5.22
C VAL A 92 -0.77 13.52 -6.29
N LYS A 93 0.41 14.02 -5.92
CA LYS A 93 1.65 13.88 -6.69
C LYS A 93 2.64 13.05 -5.90
N ALA A 94 3.41 12.23 -6.59
CA ALA A 94 4.56 11.56 -6.02
C ALA A 94 5.79 11.76 -6.90
N ARG A 95 6.92 11.97 -6.24
CA ARG A 95 8.26 12.01 -6.81
C ARG A 95 9.07 10.88 -6.22
N VAL A 96 9.52 9.99 -7.09
CA VAL A 96 10.45 8.91 -6.77
C VAL A 96 11.84 9.40 -7.13
N GLU A 97 12.75 9.39 -6.15
CA GLU A 97 14.09 9.94 -6.27
C GLU A 97 15.10 8.91 -5.77
N ALA A 98 16.06 8.54 -6.61
CA ALA A 98 17.15 7.64 -6.22
C ALA A 98 18.08 8.33 -5.21
N LEU A 99 18.81 7.54 -4.43
CA LEU A 99 19.82 8.05 -3.51
C LEU A 99 20.80 8.98 -4.24
N GLY A 100 21.06 10.16 -3.66
CA GLY A 100 21.88 11.21 -4.28
C GLY A 100 21.11 12.22 -5.15
N GLY A 101 19.83 11.99 -5.44
CA GLY A 101 18.88 13.02 -5.90
C GLY A 101 18.93 13.43 -7.37
N LEU A 102 19.87 12.89 -8.15
CA LEU A 102 20.05 13.24 -9.57
C LEU A 102 19.07 12.51 -10.50
N ASP A 103 18.72 11.27 -10.17
CA ASP A 103 17.71 10.49 -10.91
C ASP A 103 16.37 10.54 -10.17
N PHE A 104 15.37 11.16 -10.80
CA PHE A 104 14.03 11.24 -10.23
C PHE A 104 12.93 11.30 -11.30
N SER A 105 11.73 10.88 -10.92
CA SER A 105 10.52 11.03 -11.72
C SER A 105 9.37 11.49 -10.85
N GLU A 106 8.65 12.52 -11.28
CA GLU A 106 7.45 13.03 -10.62
C GLU A 106 6.22 12.79 -11.49
N LYS A 107 5.14 12.29 -10.90
CA LYS A 107 3.87 12.05 -11.58
C LYS A 107 2.69 12.39 -10.67
N ALA A 108 1.61 12.85 -11.27
CA ALA A 108 0.30 12.81 -10.63
C ALA A 108 -0.14 11.34 -10.47
N LEU A 109 -0.71 11.02 -9.33
CA LEU A 109 -1.29 9.72 -9.06
C LEU A 109 -2.77 9.72 -9.45
N LYS A 110 -3.20 8.63 -10.07
CA LYS A 110 -4.58 8.46 -10.51
C LYS A 110 -5.38 7.73 -9.44
N PRO A 111 -6.65 8.10 -9.22
CA PRO A 111 -7.53 7.31 -8.37
C PRO A 111 -7.77 5.93 -8.99
N ILE A 112 -7.68 4.89 -8.16
CA ILE A 112 -7.93 3.49 -8.51
C ILE A 112 -9.08 3.03 -7.62
N HIS A 113 -10.05 2.34 -8.20
CA HIS A 113 -11.23 1.87 -7.52
C HIS A 113 -11.23 0.35 -7.53
N ILE A 114 -10.87 -0.26 -6.39
CA ILE A 114 -10.89 -1.71 -6.20
C ILE A 114 -11.88 -2.01 -5.09
N ASP A 115 -12.90 -2.84 -5.34
CA ASP A 115 -13.93 -3.17 -4.34
C ASP A 115 -14.54 -1.95 -3.61
N LYS A 116 -14.72 -0.83 -4.34
CA LYS A 116 -15.20 0.48 -3.84
C LYS A 116 -14.23 1.22 -2.90
N LEU A 117 -13.00 0.75 -2.75
CA LEU A 117 -11.92 1.44 -2.05
C LEU A 117 -11.12 2.29 -3.04
N VAL A 118 -10.91 3.57 -2.70
CA VAL A 118 -10.19 4.53 -3.55
C VAL A 118 -8.76 4.72 -3.09
N SER A 119 -7.79 4.15 -3.78
CA SER A 119 -6.36 4.48 -3.63
C SER A 119 -5.89 5.42 -4.74
N TYR A 120 -4.72 6.03 -4.57
CA TYR A 120 -4.11 6.87 -5.60
C TYR A 120 -2.79 6.26 -5.99
N GLY A 121 -2.59 5.95 -7.27
CA GLY A 121 -1.35 5.33 -7.70
C GLY A 121 -0.90 5.65 -9.11
N ASN A 122 0.36 5.32 -9.37
CA ASN A 122 0.98 5.38 -10.67
C ASN A 122 2.22 4.47 -10.67
N TYR A 123 2.69 4.07 -11.85
CA TYR A 123 3.92 3.30 -11.95
C TYR A 123 5.12 4.22 -12.17
N PHE A 124 6.25 3.83 -11.59
CA PHE A 124 7.54 4.49 -11.70
C PHE A 124 8.60 3.50 -12.14
N HIS A 125 9.65 3.99 -12.77
CA HIS A 125 10.83 3.19 -13.09
C HIS A 125 11.83 3.31 -11.94
N LEU A 126 12.21 2.19 -11.34
CA LEU A 126 13.24 2.09 -10.31
C LEU A 126 14.33 1.17 -10.88
N ALA A 127 15.39 1.77 -11.41
CA ALA A 127 16.41 1.09 -12.22
C ALA A 127 17.27 0.11 -11.41
N ASP A 128 17.78 0.56 -10.26
CA ASP A 128 18.79 -0.13 -9.46
C ASP A 128 18.22 -0.64 -8.13
N PRO A 129 18.77 -1.73 -7.57
CA PRO A 129 18.39 -2.22 -6.26
C PRO A 129 19.08 -1.37 -5.18
N ASP A 130 18.46 -0.22 -4.88
CA ASP A 130 19.00 0.76 -3.94
C ASP A 130 17.85 1.45 -3.16
N MET A 131 18.22 2.40 -2.31
CA MET A 131 17.30 3.26 -1.58
C MET A 131 16.71 4.35 -2.48
N TYR A 132 15.41 4.57 -2.32
CA TYR A 132 14.63 5.61 -2.98
C TYR A 132 13.88 6.44 -1.96
N HIS A 133 13.84 7.76 -2.17
CA HIS A 133 12.96 8.68 -1.47
C HIS A 133 11.67 8.85 -2.29
N ILE A 134 10.54 8.52 -1.67
CA ILE A 134 9.20 8.65 -2.23
C ILE A 134 8.56 9.89 -1.61
N LYS A 135 8.84 11.04 -2.20
CA LYS A 135 8.27 12.33 -1.80
C LYS A 135 6.84 12.41 -2.33
N PHE A 136 5.92 12.94 -1.54
CA PHE A 136 4.54 13.12 -1.97
C PHE A 136 4.01 14.50 -1.57
N SER A 137 3.01 14.94 -2.33
CA SER A 137 2.23 16.15 -2.05
C SER A 137 0.75 15.83 -2.27
N VAL A 138 -0.07 16.11 -1.26
CA VAL A 138 -1.51 15.87 -1.26
C VAL A 138 -2.22 17.21 -1.10
N SER A 139 -3.03 17.57 -2.07
CA SER A 139 -3.94 18.72 -1.98
C SER A 139 -5.36 18.22 -1.73
N LEU A 140 -5.95 18.66 -0.62
CA LEU A 140 -7.36 18.41 -0.28
C LEU A 140 -8.20 19.64 -0.63
N PRO A 141 -9.47 19.48 -1.08
CA PRO A 141 -10.31 20.61 -1.48
C PRO A 141 -10.53 21.66 -0.38
N ASP A 142 -10.59 21.22 0.87
CA ASP A 142 -10.90 22.06 2.03
C ASP A 142 -9.64 22.54 2.79
N GLN A 143 -8.44 22.30 2.24
CA GLN A 143 -7.17 22.73 2.84
C GLN A 143 -6.39 23.64 1.89
N GLN A 144 -5.90 24.77 2.39
CA GLN A 144 -5.17 25.76 1.59
C GLN A 144 -3.74 25.31 1.26
N GLN A 145 -3.10 24.58 2.17
CA GLN A 145 -1.72 24.13 2.01
C GLN A 145 -1.70 22.63 1.70
N PRO A 146 -0.84 22.18 0.76
CA PRO A 146 -0.67 20.77 0.51
C PRO A 146 0.04 20.09 1.67
N ILE A 147 -0.39 18.87 1.99
CA ILE A 147 0.28 17.98 2.93
C ILE A 147 1.45 17.35 2.19
N ASN A 148 2.66 17.52 2.71
CA ASN A 148 3.88 16.96 2.11
C ASN A 148 4.52 15.96 3.06
N GLY A 149 5.13 14.93 2.49
CA GLY A 149 5.88 13.95 3.26
C GLY A 149 6.81 13.13 2.39
N THR A 150 7.60 12.27 3.04
CA THR A 150 8.56 11.38 2.38
C THR A 150 8.47 10.02 3.02
N PHE A 151 8.40 8.99 2.19
CA PHE A 151 8.66 7.62 2.59
C PHE A 151 9.97 7.15 1.99
N ASP A 152 10.70 6.32 2.73
CA ASP A 152 11.89 5.67 2.20
C ASP A 152 11.55 4.26 1.73
N TYR A 153 12.16 3.84 0.62
CA TYR A 153 11.97 2.52 0.08
C TYR A 153 13.29 1.93 -0.42
N HIS A 154 13.70 0.81 0.16
CA HIS A 154 14.81 0.02 -0.35
C HIS A 154 14.30 -0.97 -1.39
N ARG A 155 14.66 -0.78 -2.66
CA ARG A 155 14.34 -1.74 -3.72
C ARG A 155 15.21 -2.99 -3.55
N PRO A 156 14.62 -4.18 -3.36
CA PRO A 156 15.41 -5.39 -3.25
C PRO A 156 16.08 -5.73 -4.59
N PRO A 157 17.21 -6.47 -4.57
CA PRO A 157 17.76 -7.09 -5.78
C PRO A 157 16.68 -7.91 -6.48
N SER A 158 16.72 -7.95 -7.81
CA SER A 158 15.89 -8.90 -8.55
C SER A 158 16.39 -10.30 -8.26
N SER A 159 15.78 -11.01 -7.32
CA SER A 159 16.02 -12.45 -7.22
C SER A 159 15.47 -13.09 -8.50
N ILE A 160 16.33 -13.82 -9.19
CA ILE A 160 15.90 -14.80 -10.19
C ILE A 160 14.85 -15.69 -9.49
N ALA A 161 13.71 -15.86 -10.15
CA ALA A 161 12.53 -16.59 -9.69
C ALA A 161 12.83 -17.75 -8.72
N MET A 162 12.22 -17.69 -7.53
CA MET A 162 11.79 -18.90 -6.82
C MET A 162 10.31 -18.74 -6.49
N TYR A 163 9.47 -18.93 -7.50
CA TYR A 163 8.17 -19.57 -7.41
C TYR A 163 7.93 -20.32 -8.72
#